data_AF-A0A942F758-F1
#
_entry.id   AF-A0A942F758-F1
#
_cell.length_a   1.000
_cell.length_b   1.000
_cell.length_c   1.000
_cell.angle_alpha   90.00
_cell.angle_beta   90.00
_cell.angle_gamma   90.00
#
_symmetry.space_group_name_H-M   'P 1'
#
loop_
_entity.id
_entity.type
_entity.pdbx_description
1 polymer ?
#
loop_
_entity_poly.entity_id
_entity_poly.type
_entity_poly.pdbx_seq_one_letter_code
_entity_poly.pdbx_strand_id
1 'polypeptide(L)'
;MNNQTMERMKKMKLYGMQRSFKHATENQSLATLTPDELVNLLVESEWDDRQNRSLERSIKNAKFRYKASVESLDFNPERMLDKNQILRLADCSFIQKAENVLITGSTGTGKSYLACAIGNQACSLGYKVVYANATRLFTQLKMGKADGSAIKDMARLEKQDLLILDDFGIQPLDAQSRMLLMEIVEDRHGKRSTLFTSQLPVQVWYEVIGDETLADAILDRVVHDAHRLELKGESLRRKRKTEEEND
;
A
#
# COMPACT_ATOMS: atom_id res chain seq x y z
N MET A 1 31.92 0.44 -32.23
CA MET A 1 30.67 -0.34 -32.40
C MET A 1 29.88 -0.46 -31.09
N ASN A 2 30.52 -0.87 -29.98
CA ASN A 2 29.86 -1.04 -28.66
C ASN A 2 29.18 0.24 -28.13
N ASN A 3 29.75 1.43 -28.35
CA ASN A 3 29.12 2.69 -27.93
C ASN A 3 27.79 2.99 -28.64
N GLN A 4 27.66 2.69 -29.94
CA GLN A 4 26.40 2.88 -30.66
C GLN A 4 25.32 1.90 -30.18
N THR A 5 25.69 0.65 -29.89
CA THR A 5 24.78 -0.35 -29.32
C THR A 5 24.26 0.09 -27.95
N MET A 6 25.15 0.55 -27.07
CA MET A 6 24.76 1.07 -25.74
C MET A 6 23.85 2.31 -25.83
N GLU A 7 24.13 3.24 -26.75
CA GLU A 7 23.25 4.39 -26.97
C GLU A 7 21.86 3.98 -27.48
N ARG A 8 21.78 3.00 -28.39
CA ARG A 8 20.51 2.47 -28.88
C ARG A 8 19.72 1.80 -27.75
N MET A 9 20.37 0.97 -26.92
CA MET A 9 19.74 0.35 -25.75
C MET A 9 19.18 1.41 -24.80
N LYS A 10 19.94 2.48 -24.52
CA LYS A 10 19.48 3.61 -23.70
C LYS A 10 18.26 4.32 -24.30
N LYS A 11 18.25 4.58 -25.61
CA LYS A 11 17.10 5.18 -26.33
C LYS A 11 15.86 4.28 -26.31
N MET A 12 16.05 2.96 -26.36
CA MET A 12 14.99 1.96 -26.22
C MET A 12 14.55 1.74 -24.75
N LYS A 13 15.17 2.43 -23.79
CA LYS A 13 14.95 2.28 -22.35
C LYS A 13 15.29 0.89 -21.80
N LEU A 14 16.24 0.20 -22.47
CA LEU A 14 16.80 -1.09 -22.09
C LEU A 14 17.97 -0.90 -21.11
N TYR A 15 17.71 -0.33 -19.94
CA TYR A 15 18.76 0.11 -19.01
C TYR A 15 19.44 -1.05 -18.30
N GLY A 16 18.73 -2.12 -17.97
CA GLY A 16 19.34 -3.32 -17.37
C GLY A 16 20.27 -4.00 -18.35
N MET A 17 19.76 -4.23 -19.58
CA MET A 17 20.55 -4.78 -20.69
C MET A 17 21.81 -3.94 -20.95
N GLN A 18 21.68 -2.61 -20.98
CA GLN A 18 22.80 -1.72 -21.26
C GLN A 18 23.90 -1.79 -20.19
N ARG A 19 23.54 -1.88 -18.90
CA ARG A 19 24.50 -2.05 -17.81
C ARG A 19 25.17 -3.42 -17.88
N SER A 20 24.39 -4.49 -18.05
CA SER A 20 24.91 -5.85 -18.15
C SER A 20 25.83 -6.02 -19.37
N PHE A 21 25.45 -5.46 -20.53
CA PHE A 21 26.28 -5.45 -21.74
C PHE A 21 27.61 -4.73 -21.51
N LYS A 22 27.58 -3.56 -20.85
CA LYS A 22 28.80 -2.82 -20.50
C LYS A 22 29.72 -3.69 -19.62
N HIS A 23 29.18 -4.27 -18.55
CA HIS A 23 29.93 -5.17 -17.67
C HIS A 23 30.52 -6.39 -18.39
N ALA A 24 29.74 -7.02 -19.28
CA ALA A 24 30.20 -8.15 -20.08
C ALA A 24 31.34 -7.77 -21.05
N THR A 25 31.31 -6.56 -21.60
CA THR A 25 32.39 -6.09 -22.48
C THR A 25 33.64 -5.61 -21.76
N GLU A 26 33.53 -5.21 -20.48
CA GLU A 26 34.64 -4.69 -19.68
C GLU A 26 35.35 -5.79 -18.86
N ASN A 27 34.66 -6.89 -18.53
CA ASN A 27 35.22 -8.00 -17.76
C ASN A 27 35.65 -9.18 -18.66
N GLN A 28 36.96 -9.44 -18.71
CA GLN A 28 37.54 -10.60 -19.43
C GLN A 28 37.07 -11.97 -18.92
N SER A 29 36.58 -12.06 -17.68
CA SER A 29 36.02 -13.29 -17.10
C SER A 29 34.66 -13.68 -17.72
N LEU A 30 33.97 -12.76 -18.38
CA LEU A 30 32.71 -13.01 -19.09
C LEU A 30 32.95 -13.33 -20.59
N ALA A 31 34.20 -13.42 -21.03
CA ALA A 31 34.57 -13.74 -22.41
C ALA A 31 34.31 -15.21 -22.80
N THR A 32 33.95 -16.07 -21.83
CA THR A 32 33.65 -17.48 -22.05
C THR A 32 32.16 -17.77 -22.24
N LEU A 33 31.29 -16.77 -22.16
CA LEU A 33 29.86 -16.97 -22.41
C LEU A 33 29.63 -17.31 -23.88
N THR A 34 28.85 -18.36 -24.11
CA THR A 34 28.26 -18.63 -25.42
C THR A 34 27.31 -17.49 -25.82
N PRO A 35 27.01 -17.31 -27.13
CA PRO A 35 26.06 -16.29 -27.58
C PRO A 35 24.72 -16.39 -26.86
N ASP A 36 24.25 -17.61 -26.61
CA ASP A 36 22.99 -17.94 -25.97
C ASP A 36 22.98 -17.48 -24.51
N GLU A 37 24.03 -17.79 -23.75
CA GLU A 37 24.19 -17.38 -22.36
C GLU A 37 24.30 -15.86 -22.23
N LEU A 38 25.01 -15.20 -23.14
CA LEU A 38 25.10 -13.74 -23.16
C LEU A 38 23.73 -13.12 -23.41
N VAL A 39 22.96 -13.62 -24.38
CA VAL A 39 21.61 -13.12 -24.64
C VAL A 39 20.69 -13.35 -23.43
N ASN A 40 20.76 -14.52 -22.79
CA ASN A 40 19.98 -14.80 -21.59
C ASN A 40 20.30 -13.81 -20.46
N LEU A 41 21.58 -13.62 -20.14
CA LEU A 41 22.05 -12.67 -19.12
C LEU A 41 21.57 -11.24 -19.38
N LEU A 42 21.61 -10.81 -20.64
CA LEU A 42 21.17 -9.48 -21.06
C LEU A 42 19.66 -9.29 -20.91
N VAL A 43 18.88 -10.31 -21.26
CA VAL A 43 17.41 -10.29 -21.16
C VAL A 43 16.96 -10.37 -19.71
N GLU A 44 17.54 -11.26 -18.90
CA GLU A 44 17.26 -11.37 -17.46
C GLU A 44 17.56 -10.04 -16.75
N SER A 45 18.72 -9.43 -17.01
CA SER A 45 19.07 -8.15 -16.40
C SER A 45 18.09 -7.02 -16.75
N GLU A 46 17.57 -7.00 -17.99
CA GLU A 46 16.54 -6.05 -18.38
C GLU A 46 15.18 -6.35 -17.76
N TRP A 47 14.82 -7.62 -17.67
CA TRP A 47 13.60 -8.06 -17.02
C TRP A 47 13.57 -7.61 -15.55
N ASP A 48 14.64 -7.90 -14.80
CA ASP A 48 14.77 -7.51 -13.40
C ASP A 48 14.78 -5.99 -13.22
N ASP A 49 15.50 -5.26 -14.08
CA ASP A 49 15.50 -3.78 -14.05
C ASP A 49 14.09 -3.21 -14.28
N ARG A 50 13.30 -3.81 -15.18
CA ARG A 50 11.92 -3.37 -15.42
C ARG A 50 11.00 -3.68 -14.25
N GLN A 51 11.12 -4.86 -13.65
CA GLN A 51 10.34 -5.23 -12.47
C GLN A 51 10.65 -4.29 -11.31
N ASN A 52 11.94 -4.04 -11.04
CA ASN A 52 12.38 -3.12 -9.99
C ASN A 52 11.88 -1.69 -10.23
N ARG A 53 12.02 -1.14 -11.45
CA ARG A 53 11.49 0.18 -11.78
C ARG A 53 9.96 0.25 -11.72
N SER A 54 9.26 -0.85 -11.99
CA SER A 54 7.81 -0.92 -11.84
C SER A 54 7.42 -0.84 -10.36
N LEU A 55 8.06 -1.67 -9.52
CA LEU A 55 7.86 -1.70 -8.08
C LEU A 55 8.16 -0.34 -7.43
N GLU A 56 9.32 0.24 -7.72
CA GLU A 56 9.70 1.56 -7.19
C GLU A 56 8.68 2.64 -7.54
N ARG A 57 8.15 2.62 -8.77
CA ARG A 57 7.09 3.56 -9.19
C ARG A 57 5.79 3.30 -8.44
N SER A 58 5.39 2.04 -8.26
CA SER A 58 4.18 1.67 -7.51
C SER A 58 4.27 2.15 -6.05
N ILE A 59 5.38 1.85 -5.36
CA ILE A 59 5.62 2.29 -3.98
C ILE A 59 5.62 3.82 -3.87
N LYS A 60 6.29 4.51 -4.80
CA LYS A 60 6.32 5.98 -4.84
C LYS A 60 4.93 6.58 -5.06
N ASN A 61 4.14 5.99 -5.96
CA ASN A 61 2.79 6.45 -6.26
C ASN A 61 1.81 6.18 -5.11
N ALA A 62 2.03 5.11 -4.34
CA ALA A 62 1.23 4.78 -3.18
C ALA A 62 1.36 5.81 -2.05
N LYS A 63 2.49 6.52 -1.96
CA LYS A 63 2.75 7.58 -0.96
C LYS A 63 2.61 7.11 0.49
N PHE A 64 3.14 5.92 0.80
CA PHE A 64 3.14 5.40 2.16
C PHE A 64 3.80 6.37 3.16
N ARG A 65 3.21 6.48 4.35
CA ARG A 65 3.76 7.30 5.44
C ARG A 65 5.04 6.71 6.03
N TYR A 66 5.15 5.39 6.04
CA TYR A 66 6.27 4.66 6.61
C TYR A 66 6.88 3.71 5.57
N LYS A 67 8.22 3.60 5.58
CA LYS A 67 8.91 2.49 4.91
C LYS A 67 8.73 1.25 5.78
N ALA A 68 7.77 0.42 5.43
CA ALA A 68 7.37 -0.75 6.20
C ALA A 68 7.44 -2.01 5.33
N SER A 69 7.77 -3.14 5.96
CA SER A 69 7.77 -4.45 5.31
C SER A 69 7.14 -5.49 6.24
N VAL A 70 6.64 -6.59 5.68
CA VAL A 70 5.99 -7.64 6.49
C VAL A 70 7.05 -8.39 7.32
N GLU A 71 8.27 -8.53 6.79
CA GLU A 71 9.41 -9.20 7.42
C GLU A 71 9.93 -8.46 8.64
N SER A 72 9.74 -7.14 8.70
CA SER A 72 10.19 -6.27 9.79
C SER A 72 9.13 -6.07 10.88
N LEU A 73 8.01 -6.80 10.82
CA LEU A 73 6.98 -6.75 11.84
C LEU A 73 7.43 -7.47 13.11
N ASP A 74 7.29 -6.79 14.24
CA ASP A 74 7.47 -7.38 15.56
C ASP A 74 6.23 -8.21 15.96
N PHE A 75 6.41 -9.51 16.14
CA PHE A 75 5.36 -10.45 16.57
C PHE A 75 5.41 -10.77 18.08
N ASN A 76 5.94 -9.85 18.90
CA ASN A 76 5.91 -9.98 20.35
C ASN A 76 4.48 -10.37 20.84
N PRO A 77 4.34 -11.41 21.67
CA PRO A 77 3.05 -11.87 22.20
C PRO A 77 2.19 -10.78 22.83
N GLU A 78 2.79 -9.73 23.42
CA GLU A 78 2.06 -8.58 23.99
C GLU A 78 1.20 -7.83 22.98
N ARG A 79 1.53 -7.91 21.69
CA ARG A 79 0.79 -7.24 20.62
C ARG A 79 -0.46 -7.98 20.18
N MET A 80 -0.60 -9.25 20.58
CA MET A 80 -1.65 -10.18 20.13
C MET A 80 -1.79 -10.23 18.60
N LEU A 81 -0.67 -10.12 17.89
CA LEU A 81 -0.60 -10.19 16.44
C LEU A 81 -0.49 -11.64 16.00
N ASP A 82 -1.56 -12.20 15.42
CA ASP A 82 -1.52 -13.54 14.85
C ASP A 82 -0.68 -13.54 13.56
N LYS A 83 0.53 -14.12 13.65
CA LYS A 83 1.45 -14.25 12.53
C LYS A 83 0.81 -14.97 11.33
N ASN A 84 -0.02 -15.98 11.55
CA ASN A 84 -0.65 -16.70 10.45
C ASN A 84 -1.66 -15.82 9.71
N GLN A 85 -2.43 -15.02 10.45
CA GLN A 85 -3.37 -14.08 9.85
C GLN A 85 -2.65 -13.00 9.04
N ILE A 86 -1.52 -12.49 9.53
CA ILE A 86 -0.71 -11.50 8.81
C ILE A 86 -0.09 -12.09 7.54
N LEU A 87 0.42 -13.32 7.60
CA LEU A 87 0.95 -14.00 6.42
C LEU A 87 -0.13 -14.27 5.37
N ARG A 88 -1.35 -14.61 5.79
CA ARG A 88 -2.51 -14.70 4.88
C ARG A 88 -2.85 -13.34 4.28
N LEU A 89 -2.79 -12.25 5.02
CA LEU A 89 -3.02 -10.93 4.41
C LEU A 89 -1.87 -10.51 3.48
N ALA A 90 -0.65 -10.97 3.74
CA ALA A 90 0.52 -10.70 2.89
C ALA A 90 0.45 -11.41 1.53
N ASP A 91 -0.34 -12.49 1.39
CA ASP A 91 -0.62 -13.10 0.08
C ASP A 91 -1.51 -12.22 -0.83
N CYS A 92 -2.15 -11.19 -0.25
CA CYS A 92 -3.03 -10.24 -0.92
C CYS A 92 -4.23 -10.88 -1.65
N SER A 93 -4.63 -12.11 -1.31
CA SER A 93 -5.81 -12.80 -1.84
C SER A 93 -7.10 -12.03 -1.54
N PHE A 94 -7.15 -11.31 -0.41
CA PHE A 94 -8.26 -10.42 -0.07
C PHE A 94 -8.48 -9.33 -1.15
N ILE A 95 -7.40 -8.84 -1.80
CA ILE A 95 -7.47 -7.87 -2.90
C ILE A 95 -8.17 -8.47 -4.11
N GLN A 96 -7.87 -9.73 -4.43
CA GLN A 96 -8.49 -10.44 -5.56
C GLN A 96 -9.98 -10.69 -5.32
N LYS A 97 -10.37 -10.91 -4.06
CA LYS A 97 -11.76 -11.14 -3.63
C LYS A 97 -12.53 -9.84 -3.37
N ALA A 98 -11.89 -8.68 -3.49
CA ALA A 98 -12.46 -7.38 -3.11
C ALA A 98 -12.95 -7.30 -1.65
N GLU A 99 -12.31 -8.05 -0.75
CA GLU A 99 -12.60 -8.06 0.68
C GLU A 99 -11.88 -6.89 1.38
N ASN A 100 -12.48 -6.32 2.43
CA ASN A 100 -11.88 -5.21 3.16
C ASN A 100 -10.99 -5.70 4.31
N VAL A 101 -10.11 -4.83 4.81
CA VAL A 101 -9.27 -5.13 5.99
C VAL A 101 -9.43 -4.01 7.01
N LEU A 102 -9.82 -4.33 8.23
CA LEU A 102 -10.01 -3.37 9.31
C LEU A 102 -8.96 -3.63 10.39
N ILE A 103 -8.08 -2.65 10.61
CA ILE A 103 -7.02 -2.71 11.62
C ILE A 103 -7.35 -1.71 12.74
N THR A 104 -7.78 -2.20 13.89
CA THR A 104 -8.12 -1.39 15.06
C THR A 104 -7.08 -1.54 16.18
N GLY A 105 -7.15 -0.69 17.20
CA GLY A 105 -6.29 -0.76 18.38
C GLY A 105 -5.78 0.59 18.87
N SER A 106 -5.20 0.64 20.06
CA SER A 106 -4.76 1.87 20.72
C SER A 106 -3.67 2.64 19.95
N THR A 107 -3.45 3.91 20.30
CA THR A 107 -2.39 4.73 19.69
C THR A 107 -1.01 4.12 19.90
N GLY A 108 -0.22 4.04 18.84
CA GLY A 108 1.16 3.54 18.91
C GLY A 108 1.32 2.03 18.81
N THR A 109 0.23 1.25 18.68
CA THR A 109 0.29 -0.22 18.52
C THR A 109 0.78 -0.68 17.14
N GLY A 110 1.07 0.24 16.22
CA GLY A 110 1.64 -0.08 14.90
C GLY A 110 0.63 -0.27 13.76
N LYS A 111 -0.65 0.11 13.92
CA LYS A 111 -1.69 -0.02 12.87
C LYS A 111 -1.27 0.54 11.50
N SER A 112 -0.84 1.81 11.48
CA SER A 112 -0.42 2.48 10.25
C SER A 112 0.83 1.85 9.63
N TYR A 113 1.73 1.32 10.46
CA TYR A 113 2.92 0.60 9.97
C TYR A 113 2.51 -0.71 9.30
N LEU A 114 1.62 -1.48 9.94
CA LEU A 114 1.09 -2.72 9.38
C LEU A 114 0.33 -2.48 8.07
N ALA A 115 -0.50 -1.44 8.01
CA ALA A 115 -1.17 -1.02 6.78
C ALA A 115 -0.16 -0.70 5.66
N CYS A 116 0.91 0.03 5.97
CA CYS A 116 1.98 0.31 5.01
C CYS A 116 2.74 -0.95 4.59
N ALA A 117 2.97 -1.90 5.51
CA ALA A 117 3.64 -3.17 5.22
C ALA A 117 2.82 -4.03 4.24
N ILE A 118 1.51 -4.19 4.51
CA ILE A 118 0.58 -4.89 3.62
C ILE A 118 0.50 -4.19 2.27
N GLY A 119 0.39 -2.86 2.27
CA GLY A 119 0.37 -2.08 1.02
C GLY A 119 1.65 -2.21 0.21
N ASN A 120 2.81 -2.22 0.86
CA ASN A 120 4.09 -2.41 0.20
C ASN A 120 4.19 -3.82 -0.41
N GLN A 121 3.75 -4.84 0.33
CA GLN A 121 3.67 -6.20 -0.18
C GLN A 121 2.74 -6.32 -1.39
N ALA A 122 1.59 -5.64 -1.36
CA ALA A 122 0.69 -5.58 -2.50
C ALA A 122 1.35 -4.91 -3.72
N CYS A 123 2.14 -3.84 -3.53
CA CYS A 123 2.94 -3.26 -4.62
C CYS A 123 3.96 -4.25 -5.20
N SER A 124 4.64 -5.04 -4.36
CA SER A 124 5.57 -6.10 -4.78
C SER A 124 4.90 -7.18 -5.63
N LEU A 125 3.62 -7.46 -5.38
CA LEU A 125 2.80 -8.38 -6.18
C LEU A 125 2.17 -7.71 -7.41
N GLY A 126 2.48 -6.44 -7.68
CA GLY A 126 2.03 -5.71 -8.87
C GLY A 126 0.69 -4.98 -8.72
N TYR A 127 0.09 -4.96 -7.53
CA TYR A 127 -1.16 -4.22 -7.27
C TYR A 127 -0.92 -2.70 -7.20
N LYS A 128 -1.90 -1.95 -7.70
CA LYS A 128 -1.95 -0.49 -7.58
C LYS A 128 -2.52 -0.11 -6.22
N VAL A 129 -1.69 0.52 -5.40
CA VAL A 129 -2.04 0.90 -4.04
C VAL A 129 -2.02 2.41 -3.90
N VAL A 130 -2.93 2.96 -3.11
CA VAL A 130 -2.83 4.33 -2.61
C VAL A 130 -3.03 4.36 -1.11
N TYR A 131 -2.17 5.10 -0.43
CA TYR A 131 -2.28 5.40 0.99
C TYR A 131 -2.74 6.84 1.19
N ALA A 132 -3.73 7.02 2.06
CA ALA A 132 -4.19 8.33 2.48
C ALA A 132 -4.56 8.34 3.96
N ASN A 133 -4.26 9.43 4.64
CA ASN A 133 -4.89 9.72 5.92
C ASN A 133 -6.34 10.15 5.66
N ALA A 134 -7.30 9.53 6.35
CA ALA A 134 -8.73 9.69 6.07
C ALA A 134 -9.17 11.16 6.15
N THR A 135 -8.85 11.86 7.24
CA THR A 135 -9.21 13.28 7.42
C THR A 135 -8.62 14.16 6.32
N ARG A 136 -7.33 13.99 5.99
CA ARG A 136 -6.68 14.76 4.91
C ARG A 136 -7.30 14.48 3.55
N LEU A 137 -7.66 13.23 3.27
CA LEU A 137 -8.32 12.85 2.02
C LEU A 137 -9.66 13.56 1.88
N PHE A 138 -10.50 13.50 2.92
CA PHE A 138 -11.81 14.15 2.88
C PHE A 138 -11.67 15.67 2.71
N THR A 139 -10.73 16.32 3.40
CA THR A 139 -10.45 17.74 3.21
C THR A 139 -10.06 18.06 1.76
N GLN A 140 -9.15 17.27 1.18
CA GLN A 140 -8.73 17.44 -0.21
C GLN A 140 -9.92 17.28 -1.19
N LEU A 141 -10.74 16.25 -1.02
CA LEU A 141 -11.90 16.00 -1.88
C LEU A 141 -12.96 17.09 -1.75
N LYS A 142 -13.18 17.64 -0.55
CA LYS A 142 -14.08 18.80 -0.35
C LYS A 142 -13.59 20.04 -1.09
N MET A 143 -12.31 20.36 -0.96
CA MET A 143 -11.71 21.49 -1.71
C MET A 143 -11.82 21.24 -3.22
N GLY A 144 -11.60 20.01 -3.65
CA GLY A 144 -11.70 19.61 -5.05
C GLY A 144 -13.11 19.72 -5.66
N LYS A 145 -14.16 19.79 -4.83
CA LYS A 145 -15.52 20.06 -5.34
C LYS A 145 -15.67 21.50 -5.84
N ALA A 146 -14.95 22.45 -5.24
CA ALA A 146 -15.02 23.85 -5.63
C ALA A 146 -14.28 24.15 -6.95
N ASP A 147 -13.20 23.42 -7.23
CA ASP A 147 -12.36 23.61 -8.43
C ASP A 147 -12.54 22.53 -9.52
N GLY A 148 -13.43 21.55 -9.27
CA GLY A 148 -13.73 20.44 -10.19
C GLY A 148 -12.73 19.29 -10.18
N SER A 149 -11.65 19.36 -9.39
CA SER A 149 -10.63 18.31 -9.33
C SER A 149 -11.08 17.04 -8.60
N ALA A 150 -12.12 17.12 -7.75
CA ALA A 150 -12.63 15.98 -6.99
C ALA A 150 -13.04 14.80 -7.88
N ILE A 151 -13.63 15.06 -9.04
CA ILE A 151 -14.05 14.01 -9.99
C ILE A 151 -12.83 13.18 -10.45
N LYS A 152 -11.74 13.86 -10.76
CA LYS A 152 -10.49 13.21 -11.19
C LYS A 152 -9.85 12.43 -10.05
N ASP A 153 -9.89 12.96 -8.83
CA ASP A 153 -9.37 12.28 -7.65
C ASP A 153 -10.20 11.04 -7.29
N MET A 154 -11.53 11.11 -7.32
CA MET A 154 -12.42 9.96 -7.12
C MET A 154 -12.18 8.86 -8.16
N ALA A 155 -12.15 9.22 -9.45
CA ALA A 155 -11.83 8.28 -10.52
C ALA A 155 -10.40 7.66 -10.40
N ARG A 156 -9.48 8.37 -9.74
CA ARG A 156 -8.15 7.83 -9.43
C ARG A 156 -8.21 6.83 -8.28
N LEU A 157 -8.98 7.11 -7.23
CA LEU A 157 -9.18 6.21 -6.09
C LEU A 157 -9.88 4.92 -6.52
N GLU A 158 -10.94 5.01 -7.32
CA GLU A 158 -11.68 3.85 -7.86
C GLU A 158 -10.76 2.84 -8.57
N LYS A 159 -9.77 3.34 -9.34
CA LYS A 159 -8.84 2.51 -10.12
C LYS A 159 -7.75 1.82 -9.31
N GLN A 160 -7.63 2.10 -8.01
CA GLN A 160 -6.64 1.45 -7.15
C GLN A 160 -7.17 0.10 -6.68
N ASP A 161 -6.35 -0.94 -6.85
CA ASP A 161 -6.61 -2.29 -6.35
C ASP A 161 -6.78 -2.28 -4.83
N LEU A 162 -5.94 -1.48 -4.13
CA LEU A 162 -6.04 -1.26 -2.69
C LEU A 162 -6.03 0.24 -2.35
N LEU A 163 -7.05 0.67 -1.61
CA LEU A 163 -7.11 1.98 -0.95
C LEU A 163 -6.85 1.80 0.54
N ILE A 164 -5.84 2.47 1.08
CA ILE A 164 -5.59 2.51 2.52
C ILE A 164 -6.08 3.84 3.08
N LEU A 165 -7.06 3.77 3.98
CA LEU A 165 -7.59 4.89 4.77
C LEU A 165 -7.06 4.80 6.20
N ASP A 166 -5.96 5.50 6.45
CA ASP A 166 -5.29 5.52 7.73
C ASP A 166 -5.92 6.54 8.69
N ASP A 167 -5.93 6.22 9.99
CA ASP A 167 -6.45 7.08 11.07
C ASP A 167 -7.94 7.44 10.88
N PHE A 168 -8.74 6.47 10.45
CA PHE A 168 -10.19 6.61 10.30
C PHE A 168 -10.88 6.82 11.65
N GLY A 169 -11.84 7.75 11.68
CA GLY A 169 -12.73 7.93 12.81
C GLY A 169 -12.13 8.59 14.05
N ILE A 170 -10.98 9.27 13.94
CA ILE A 170 -10.43 10.05 15.09
C ILE A 170 -11.43 11.12 15.55
N GLN A 171 -12.26 11.65 14.64
CA GLN A 171 -13.32 12.61 14.91
C GLN A 171 -14.59 12.18 14.17
N PRO A 172 -15.79 12.55 14.68
CA PRO A 172 -17.04 12.34 13.96
C PRO A 172 -17.01 12.97 12.56
N LEU A 173 -17.60 12.29 11.59
CA LEU A 173 -17.65 12.78 10.21
C LEU A 173 -18.74 13.85 10.07
N ASP A 174 -18.36 14.99 9.50
CA ASP A 174 -19.35 15.96 9.03
C ASP A 174 -20.14 15.41 7.82
N ALA A 175 -21.26 16.07 7.49
CA ALA A 175 -22.15 15.61 6.44
C ALA A 175 -21.45 15.42 5.08
N GLN A 176 -20.53 16.31 4.73
CA GLN A 176 -19.80 16.21 3.47
C GLN A 176 -18.82 15.03 3.47
N SER A 177 -18.09 14.80 4.57
CA SER A 177 -17.17 13.66 4.70
C SER A 177 -17.92 12.33 4.64
N ARG A 178 -19.11 12.23 5.25
CA ARG A 178 -19.94 11.03 5.16
C ARG A 178 -20.36 10.72 3.74
N MET A 179 -20.85 11.73 3.01
CA MET A 179 -21.25 11.57 1.61
C MET A 179 -20.07 11.14 0.74
N LEU A 180 -18.88 11.74 0.95
CA LEU A 180 -17.66 11.35 0.26
C LEU A 180 -17.24 9.90 0.59
N LEU A 181 -17.35 9.50 1.86
CA LEU A 181 -17.06 8.12 2.26
C LEU A 181 -18.04 7.14 1.61
N MET A 182 -19.33 7.46 1.59
CA MET A 182 -20.36 6.66 0.92
C MET A 182 -20.02 6.46 -0.56
N GLU A 183 -19.71 7.54 -1.28
CA GLU A 183 -19.33 7.51 -2.70
C GLU A 183 -18.09 6.63 -2.94
N ILE A 184 -17.03 6.78 -2.12
CA ILE A 184 -15.84 5.92 -2.20
C ILE A 184 -16.19 4.46 -1.95
N VAL A 185 -17.00 4.17 -0.94
CA VAL A 185 -17.35 2.79 -0.56
C VAL A 185 -18.22 2.16 -1.62
N GLU A 186 -19.19 2.88 -2.17
CA GLU A 186 -20.10 2.40 -3.21
C GLU A 186 -19.36 2.06 -4.52
N ASP A 187 -18.48 2.94 -4.97
CA ASP A 187 -17.70 2.72 -6.20
C ASP A 187 -16.81 1.47 -6.11
N ARG A 188 -16.31 1.19 -4.90
CA ARG A 188 -15.32 0.13 -4.64
C ARG A 188 -15.94 -1.20 -4.20
N HIS A 189 -17.12 -1.18 -3.60
CA HIS A 189 -17.75 -2.37 -3.04
C HIS A 189 -17.89 -3.50 -4.08
N GLY A 190 -17.45 -4.70 -3.70
CA GLY A 190 -17.44 -5.88 -4.58
C GLY A 190 -16.47 -5.83 -5.77
N LYS A 191 -15.70 -4.74 -5.93
CA LYS A 191 -14.76 -4.55 -7.06
C LYS A 191 -13.31 -4.40 -6.61
N ARG A 192 -13.07 -3.69 -5.51
CA ARG A 192 -11.73 -3.29 -5.03
C ARG A 192 -11.69 -3.26 -3.50
N SER A 193 -10.55 -3.60 -2.92
CA SER A 193 -10.40 -3.68 -1.46
C SER A 193 -10.05 -2.36 -0.82
N THR A 194 -10.60 -2.10 0.36
CA THR A 194 -10.24 -0.95 1.18
C THR A 194 -9.73 -1.43 2.53
N LEU A 195 -8.55 -0.94 2.92
CA LEU A 195 -7.96 -1.18 4.22
C LEU A 195 -8.12 0.06 5.08
N PHE A 196 -8.77 -0.10 6.23
CA PHE A 196 -8.97 0.96 7.21
C PHE A 196 -8.08 0.73 8.41
N THR A 197 -7.47 1.79 8.94
CA THR A 197 -6.92 1.78 10.29
C THR A 197 -7.73 2.71 11.18
N SER A 198 -8.01 2.30 12.42
CA SER A 198 -8.71 3.16 13.37
C SER A 198 -8.21 2.94 14.79
N GLN A 199 -8.28 3.99 15.60
CA GLN A 199 -8.08 3.86 17.06
C GLN A 199 -9.36 3.39 17.75
N LEU A 200 -10.51 3.53 17.10
CA LEU A 200 -11.81 3.16 17.64
C LEU A 200 -12.17 1.73 17.25
N PRO A 201 -12.77 0.95 18.16
CA PRO A 201 -13.39 -0.33 17.82
C PRO A 201 -14.45 -0.15 16.73
N VAL A 202 -14.61 -1.16 15.86
CA VAL A 202 -15.56 -1.13 14.73
C VAL A 202 -17.00 -0.89 15.20
N GLN A 203 -17.35 -1.36 16.40
CA GLN A 203 -18.67 -1.19 16.99
C GLN A 203 -19.07 0.29 17.18
N VAL A 204 -18.08 1.18 17.34
CA VAL A 204 -18.31 2.62 17.54
C VAL A 204 -18.39 3.37 16.21
N TRP A 205 -18.05 2.72 15.08
CA TRP A 205 -18.00 3.41 13.79
C TRP A 205 -19.36 3.93 13.33
N TYR A 206 -20.46 3.29 13.75
CA TYR A 206 -21.81 3.75 13.46
C TYR A 206 -22.03 5.18 13.98
N GLU A 207 -21.66 5.44 15.23
CA GLU A 207 -21.77 6.77 15.87
C GLU A 207 -20.82 7.79 15.24
N VAL A 208 -19.61 7.35 14.89
CA VAL A 208 -18.56 8.20 14.31
C VAL A 208 -18.91 8.64 12.90
N ILE A 209 -19.50 7.74 12.10
CA ILE A 209 -20.04 8.10 10.79
C ILE A 209 -21.21 9.04 11.03
N GLY A 210 -22.18 8.64 11.87
CA GLY A 210 -23.40 9.38 12.13
C GLY A 210 -24.35 9.35 10.93
N ASP A 211 -25.58 9.85 11.10
CA ASP A 211 -26.70 9.65 10.17
C ASP A 211 -27.05 8.17 9.98
N GLU A 212 -28.19 7.76 10.53
CA GLU A 212 -28.55 6.33 10.63
C GLU A 212 -28.54 5.63 9.28
N THR A 213 -29.07 6.29 8.25
CA THR A 213 -29.20 5.70 6.91
C THR A 213 -27.83 5.54 6.23
N LEU A 214 -26.97 6.56 6.30
CA LEU A 214 -25.63 6.49 5.72
C LEU A 214 -24.72 5.56 6.51
N ALA A 215 -24.80 5.57 7.84
CA ALA A 215 -24.00 4.70 8.69
C ALA A 215 -24.30 3.23 8.42
N ASP A 216 -25.58 2.84 8.34
CA ASP A 216 -25.98 1.48 7.96
C ASP A 216 -25.45 1.10 6.59
N ALA A 217 -25.68 1.95 5.58
CA ALA A 217 -25.26 1.67 4.21
C ALA A 217 -23.74 1.52 4.05
N ILE A 218 -22.96 2.35 4.75
CA ILE A 218 -21.50 2.31 4.72
C ILE A 218 -20.99 1.08 5.45
N LEU A 219 -21.48 0.80 6.67
CA LEU A 219 -20.98 -0.32 7.47
C LEU A 219 -21.34 -1.66 6.85
N ASP A 220 -22.54 -1.81 6.28
CA ASP A 220 -22.92 -3.02 5.54
C ASP A 220 -21.88 -3.37 4.47
N ARG A 221 -21.46 -2.38 3.67
CA ARG A 221 -20.48 -2.57 2.59
C ARG A 221 -19.03 -2.70 3.07
N VAL A 222 -18.68 -2.06 4.19
CA VAL A 222 -17.30 -2.01 4.70
C VAL A 222 -16.99 -3.20 5.59
N VAL A 223 -17.94 -3.66 6.39
CA VAL A 223 -17.71 -4.50 7.58
C VAL A 223 -18.15 -5.95 7.39
N HIS A 224 -19.10 -6.24 6.49
CA HIS A 224 -19.68 -7.57 6.30
C HIS A 224 -18.61 -8.62 5.91
N ASP A 225 -17.87 -8.38 4.83
CA ASP A 225 -16.84 -9.29 4.30
C ASP A 225 -15.40 -8.87 4.68
N ALA A 226 -15.24 -8.25 5.84
CA ALA A 226 -13.98 -7.63 6.23
C ALA A 226 -13.12 -8.52 7.14
N HIS A 227 -11.84 -8.63 6.82
CA HIS A 227 -10.83 -9.18 7.72
C HIS A 227 -10.57 -8.21 8.86
N ARG A 228 -10.75 -8.65 10.11
CA ARG A 228 -10.57 -7.80 11.29
C ARG A 228 -9.30 -8.17 12.04
N LEU A 229 -8.52 -7.14 12.36
CA LEU A 229 -7.29 -7.21 13.14
C LEU A 229 -7.39 -6.21 14.29
N GLU A 230 -7.41 -6.68 15.52
CA GLU A 230 -7.40 -5.83 16.71
C GLU A 230 -6.02 -5.87 17.37
N LEU A 231 -5.25 -4.80 17.22
CA LEU A 231 -3.91 -4.69 17.80
C LEU A 231 -3.99 -4.26 19.26
N LYS A 232 -3.29 -4.98 20.13
CA LYS A 232 -3.15 -4.66 21.55
C LYS A 232 -1.69 -4.35 21.90
N GLY A 233 -1.43 -4.08 23.17
CA GLY A 233 -0.10 -3.79 23.69
C GLY A 233 0.24 -2.30 23.77
N GLU A 234 1.43 -2.03 24.30
CA GLU A 234 1.92 -0.66 24.51
C GLU A 234 2.35 0.03 23.22
N SER A 235 2.52 1.35 23.31
CA SER A 235 3.03 2.16 22.20
C SER A 235 4.47 1.79 21.86
N LEU A 236 4.68 1.26 20.65
CA LEU A 236 6.02 0.97 20.10
C LEU A 236 6.90 2.23 19.99
N ARG A 237 6.28 3.41 19.94
CA ARG A 237 7.01 4.69 19.92
C ARG A 237 7.66 5.02 21.27
N ARG A 238 7.10 4.52 22.38
CA ARG A 238 7.70 4.68 23.71
C ARG A 238 8.86 3.71 23.89
N LYS A 239 8.68 2.43 23.54
CA LYS A 239 9.74 1.41 23.62
C LYS A 239 11.04 1.83 22.91
N ARG A 240 10.95 2.33 21.66
CA ARG A 240 12.14 2.84 20.94
C ARG A 240 12.87 3.99 21.64
N LYS A 241 12.14 4.92 22.25
CA LYS A 241 12.78 6.03 22.99
C LYS A 241 13.54 5.54 24.22
N THR A 242 12.98 4.55 24.92
CA THR A 242 13.62 3.98 26.12
C THR A 242 14.85 3.14 25.76
N GLU A 243 14.87 2.50 24.60
CA GLU A 243 16.06 1.79 24.09
C GLU A 243 17.17 2.77 23.69
N GLU A 244 16.84 3.86 22.98
CA GLU A 244 17.80 4.91 22.57
C GLU A 244 18.39 5.72 23.74
N GLU A 245 17.71 5.78 24.90
CA GLU A 245 18.21 6.48 26.12
C GLU A 245 19.11 5.58 26.99
N ASN A 246 19.11 4.26 26.75
CA ASN A 246 19.88 3.28 27.53
C ASN A 246 21.14 2.75 26.80
N ASP A 247 21.35 3.15 25.55
CA ASP A 247 22.57 2.93 24.74
C ASP A 247 23.48 4.18 24.73
#